data_AF-A0A9N9V0Z2-F1
#
_entry.id   AF-A0A9N9V0Z2-F1
#
_cell.length_a   1.000
_cell.length_b   1.000
_cell.length_c   1.000
_cell.angle_alpha   90.00
_cell.angle_beta   90.00
_cell.angle_gamma   90.00
#
_symmetry.space_group_name_H-M   'P 1'
#
loop_
_entity.id
_entity.type
_entity.pdbx_description
1 polymer ?
#
loop_
_entity_poly.entity_id
_entity_poly.type
_entity_poly.pdbx_seq_one_letter_code
_entity_poly.pdbx_strand_id
1 'polypeptide(L)'
;MTDVDIDHWCEQFFRQGFGTVFERLVGNYGCPLVSNLFDNGDNTITIFYDLDSLLEEQFSNENSGSSNHGVTSRRKLQREQASRSLHLSMKSFAVCWLPTTLEDSSTTGDCEQWAEIFRTHWRATRRHMLKAINQISYQSIFALYLFGQTPIPIGISEDERLDGLSGMMCIHAALKNIQQLRSRLRSRAFDSSAERFGTGPQPDTRHLTLTSTYIELENRVFWAAVAWDTEHSLICNVRSSLSTGIRGACREPAWILARGFLRDSFHPDSEKWRREDFEITEEISKRIVSATGVCRLYVWRTIASLKEALIEGVDEDSVQHGSDAVLDGLKTFKHTIQPALNNCEKWLQYLSQETRLTWFGAVLHYYLGILIIVDALETAARGDLLEQYSDYGMNAERELFNTLKFGLENRYCISRPEKEVNPFQGSSKQTSTGIQASLIAIDPYPHYILASVRLLDIAIGRKRLRGDLGESAYVNLRATLNSTLQQLPQGSMEVALAKKKFQQSTLDHGLNGVDS
;
A
#
# COMPACT_ATOMS: atom_id res chain seq x y z
N MET A 1 16.59 17.47 -16.62
CA MET A 1 15.26 16.98 -17.08
C MET A 1 14.28 18.15 -17.13
N THR A 2 13.39 18.24 -18.13
CA THR A 2 12.32 19.25 -18.16
C THR A 2 11.14 18.83 -17.29
N ASP A 3 10.30 19.77 -16.82
CA ASP A 3 9.11 19.45 -16.00
C ASP A 3 8.15 18.48 -16.71
N VAL A 4 8.02 18.63 -18.04
CA VAL A 4 7.24 17.73 -18.91
C VAL A 4 7.79 16.30 -18.93
N ASP A 5 9.11 16.14 -18.86
CA ASP A 5 9.75 14.81 -18.83
C ASP A 5 9.56 14.14 -17.46
N ILE A 6 9.58 14.93 -16.37
CA ILE A 6 9.25 14.45 -15.02
C ILE A 6 7.79 14.00 -14.94
N ASP A 7 6.85 14.81 -15.44
CA ASP A 7 5.43 14.46 -15.49
C ASP A 7 5.21 13.12 -16.18
N HIS A 8 5.85 12.96 -17.34
CA HIS A 8 5.71 11.77 -18.15
C HIS A 8 6.22 10.51 -17.44
N TRP A 9 7.40 10.59 -16.81
CA TRP A 9 7.93 9.47 -16.04
C TRP A 9 7.04 9.14 -14.83
N CYS A 10 6.56 10.14 -14.10
CA CYS A 10 5.64 9.93 -12.99
C CYS A 10 4.37 9.17 -13.43
N GLU A 11 3.81 9.53 -14.59
CA GLU A 11 2.67 8.83 -15.17
C GLU A 11 3.01 7.37 -15.51
N GLN A 12 4.17 7.11 -16.12
CA GLN A 12 4.58 5.73 -16.44
C GLN A 12 4.82 4.88 -15.18
N PHE A 13 5.38 5.45 -14.12
CA PHE A 13 5.51 4.78 -12.81
C PHE A 13 4.15 4.37 -12.26
N PHE A 14 3.15 5.26 -12.32
CA PHE A 14 1.81 4.94 -11.89
C PHE A 14 1.13 3.90 -12.77
N ARG A 15 1.28 4.00 -14.09
CA ARG A 15 0.60 3.09 -15.02
C ARG A 15 1.20 1.68 -15.04
N GLN A 16 2.53 1.59 -15.07
CA GLN A 16 3.24 0.32 -15.29
C GLN A 16 3.81 -0.28 -14.01
N GLY A 17 3.95 0.47 -12.91
CA GLY A 17 4.50 0.00 -11.65
C GLY A 17 3.48 0.01 -10.51
N PHE A 18 3.20 1.20 -9.97
CA PHE A 18 2.33 1.33 -8.79
C PHE A 18 0.90 0.87 -9.04
N GLY A 19 0.38 1.10 -10.25
CA GLY A 19 -0.95 0.65 -10.69
C GLY A 19 -1.12 -0.84 -10.50
N THR A 20 -0.13 -1.64 -10.88
CA THR A 20 -0.10 -3.10 -10.68
C THR A 20 -0.20 -3.48 -9.20
N VAL A 21 0.48 -2.73 -8.32
CA VAL A 21 0.42 -2.98 -6.86
C VAL A 21 -0.93 -2.58 -6.27
N PHE A 22 -1.49 -1.45 -6.69
CA PHE A 22 -2.81 -1.00 -6.25
C PHE A 22 -3.94 -1.90 -6.78
N GLU A 23 -3.78 -2.48 -7.97
CA GLU A 23 -4.72 -3.42 -8.57
C GLU A 23 -4.91 -4.67 -7.73
N ARG A 24 -3.90 -5.11 -6.99
CA ARG A 24 -4.10 -6.21 -6.03
C ARG A 24 -5.18 -5.92 -4.98
N LEU A 25 -5.41 -4.65 -4.64
CA LEU A 25 -6.42 -4.26 -3.66
C LEU A 25 -7.82 -4.13 -4.28
N VAL A 26 -7.94 -3.52 -5.47
CA VAL A 26 -9.25 -3.19 -6.06
C VAL A 26 -9.60 -3.99 -7.30
N GLY A 27 -8.63 -4.70 -7.87
CA GLY A 27 -8.73 -5.44 -9.11
C GLY A 27 -9.43 -6.78 -8.97
N ASN A 28 -9.48 -7.49 -10.09
CA ASN A 28 -10.18 -8.77 -10.18
C ASN A 28 -9.49 -9.77 -9.24
N TYR A 29 -10.28 -10.50 -8.45
CA TYR A 29 -9.84 -11.42 -7.38
C TYR A 29 -9.28 -10.79 -6.10
N GLY A 30 -8.98 -9.48 -6.07
CA GLY A 30 -8.41 -8.80 -4.90
C GLY A 30 -9.43 -8.33 -3.86
N CYS A 31 -10.70 -8.21 -4.26
CA CYS A 31 -11.80 -7.71 -3.42
C CYS A 31 -12.77 -8.83 -3.03
N PRO A 32 -12.88 -9.21 -1.74
CA PRO A 32 -13.80 -10.25 -1.29
C PRO A 32 -15.27 -9.77 -1.22
N LEU A 33 -15.54 -8.48 -1.47
CA LEU A 33 -16.87 -7.89 -1.36
C LEU A 33 -17.68 -7.98 -2.66
N VAL A 34 -17.08 -8.45 -3.76
CA VAL A 34 -17.69 -8.45 -5.09
C VAL A 34 -17.49 -9.82 -5.74
N SER A 35 -18.55 -10.37 -6.34
CA SER A 35 -18.45 -11.52 -7.25
C SER A 35 -17.84 -11.04 -8.57
N ASN A 36 -16.67 -11.56 -8.97
CA ASN A 36 -15.91 -11.12 -10.16
C ASN A 36 -16.71 -11.29 -11.47
N LEU A 37 -17.60 -10.33 -11.78
CA LEU A 37 -18.46 -10.33 -12.97
C LEU A 37 -17.87 -9.51 -14.13
N PHE A 38 -16.83 -8.72 -13.89
CA PHE A 38 -16.24 -7.84 -14.90
C PHE A 38 -14.73 -8.04 -15.03
N ASP A 39 -14.31 -8.46 -16.21
CA ASP A 39 -12.93 -8.39 -16.66
C ASP A 39 -12.67 -6.99 -17.24
N ASN A 40 -12.71 -5.97 -16.37
CA ASN A 40 -12.30 -4.64 -16.79
C ASN A 40 -10.77 -4.63 -16.78
N GLY A 41 -10.17 -4.85 -17.95
CA GLY A 41 -8.74 -4.68 -18.18
C GLY A 41 -8.24 -3.23 -18.06
N ASP A 42 -8.86 -2.42 -17.20
CA ASP A 42 -8.59 -1.00 -17.06
C ASP A 42 -8.02 -0.66 -15.69
N ASN A 43 -6.96 0.16 -15.76
CA ASN A 43 -6.10 0.66 -14.72
C ASN A 43 -6.85 1.06 -13.44
N THR A 44 -6.47 0.51 -12.29
CA THR A 44 -7.03 0.76 -10.94
C THR A 44 -7.28 2.24 -10.61
N ILE A 45 -6.46 3.14 -11.15
CA ILE A 45 -6.60 4.59 -10.97
C ILE A 45 -7.91 5.12 -11.57
N THR A 46 -8.42 4.52 -12.65
CA THR A 46 -9.65 4.96 -13.32
C THR A 46 -10.88 4.73 -12.47
N ILE A 47 -10.91 3.73 -11.58
CA ILE A 47 -12.06 3.44 -10.72
C ILE A 47 -12.50 4.68 -9.92
N PHE A 48 -11.55 5.49 -9.43
CA PHE A 48 -11.87 6.72 -8.70
C PHE A 48 -12.45 7.82 -9.61
N TYR A 49 -12.02 7.89 -10.88
CA TYR A 49 -12.59 8.77 -11.90
C TYR A 49 -13.98 8.30 -12.35
N ASP A 50 -14.14 6.99 -12.56
CA ASP A 50 -15.36 6.35 -13.03
C ASP A 50 -16.47 6.51 -11.98
N LEU A 51 -16.16 6.32 -10.69
CA LEU A 51 -17.12 6.53 -9.61
C LEU A 51 -17.58 7.99 -9.50
N ASP A 52 -16.66 8.95 -9.60
CA ASP A 52 -17.02 10.38 -9.58
C ASP A 52 -17.87 10.74 -10.82
N SER A 53 -17.58 10.15 -11.99
CA SER A 53 -18.34 10.38 -13.23
C SER A 53 -19.74 9.75 -13.17
N LEU A 54 -19.85 8.51 -12.70
CA LEU A 54 -21.12 7.81 -12.50
C LEU A 54 -22.02 8.54 -11.51
N LEU A 55 -21.47 9.05 -10.41
CA LEU A 55 -22.25 9.87 -9.46
C LEU A 55 -22.85 11.09 -10.14
N GLU A 56 -22.11 11.75 -11.01
CA GLU A 56 -22.60 12.96 -11.68
C GLU A 56 -23.63 12.70 -12.76
N GLU A 57 -23.48 11.63 -13.52
CA GLU A 57 -24.49 11.18 -14.48
C GLU A 57 -25.82 10.92 -13.76
N GLN A 58 -25.77 10.26 -12.60
CA GLN A 58 -26.93 9.99 -11.75
C GLN A 58 -27.57 11.30 -11.26
N PHE A 59 -26.77 12.24 -10.74
CA PHE A 59 -27.28 13.55 -10.31
C PHE A 59 -27.82 14.41 -11.47
N SER A 60 -27.33 14.21 -12.70
CA SER A 60 -27.77 14.98 -13.87
C SER A 60 -29.08 14.44 -14.43
N ASN A 61 -29.21 13.12 -14.53
CA ASN A 61 -30.43 12.45 -14.97
C ASN A 61 -31.64 12.80 -14.09
N GLU A 62 -31.44 12.88 -12.77
CA GLU A 62 -32.49 13.27 -11.82
C GLU A 62 -32.87 14.76 -11.86
N ASN A 63 -31.96 15.65 -12.29
CA ASN A 63 -32.19 17.10 -12.34
C ASN A 63 -32.66 17.61 -13.71
N SER A 64 -32.92 16.72 -14.68
CA SER A 64 -33.39 17.05 -16.03
C SER A 64 -34.70 17.86 -16.09
N GLY A 65 -35.40 18.05 -14.97
CA GLY A 65 -36.58 18.90 -14.84
C GLY A 65 -36.36 20.34 -14.33
N SER A 66 -35.14 20.73 -13.94
CA SER A 66 -34.85 22.07 -13.38
C SER A 66 -33.57 22.67 -13.98
N SER A 67 -33.72 23.72 -14.79
CA SER A 67 -32.66 24.46 -15.49
C SER A 67 -31.79 25.31 -14.55
N ASN A 68 -30.99 24.67 -13.69
CA ASN A 68 -30.07 25.34 -12.76
C ASN A 68 -28.62 25.40 -13.31
N HIS A 69 -28.39 26.24 -14.33
CA HIS A 69 -27.07 26.42 -14.97
C HIS A 69 -25.91 26.76 -13.99
N GLY A 70 -26.19 27.44 -12.86
CA GLY A 70 -25.18 27.78 -11.85
C GLY A 70 -24.67 26.57 -11.03
N VAL A 71 -25.51 25.55 -10.82
CA VAL A 71 -25.13 24.34 -10.07
C VAL A 71 -24.19 23.47 -10.90
N THR A 72 -24.43 23.37 -12.21
CA THR A 72 -23.60 22.61 -13.15
C THR A 72 -22.19 23.21 -13.28
N SER A 73 -22.08 24.55 -13.33
CA SER A 73 -20.78 25.23 -13.39
C SER A 73 -19.93 25.01 -12.12
N ARG A 74 -20.54 25.08 -10.93
CA ARG A 74 -19.85 24.84 -9.65
C ARG A 74 -19.37 23.39 -9.50
N ARG A 75 -20.18 22.41 -9.91
CA ARG A 75 -19.79 20.98 -9.89
C ARG A 75 -18.64 20.69 -10.84
N LYS A 76 -18.65 21.30 -12.04
CA LYS A 76 -17.54 21.17 -12.99
C LYS A 76 -16.23 21.68 -12.42
N LEU A 77 -16.24 22.87 -11.82
CA LEU A 77 -15.06 23.45 -11.17
C LEU A 77 -14.55 22.58 -10.02
N GLN A 78 -15.45 22.01 -9.21
CA GLN A 78 -15.06 21.06 -8.17
C GLN A 78 -14.33 19.86 -8.79
N ARG A 79 -14.91 19.19 -9.78
CA ARG A 79 -14.25 18.03 -10.42
C ARG A 79 -12.85 18.35 -10.94
N GLU A 80 -12.69 19.49 -11.62
CA GLU A 80 -11.38 19.96 -12.11
C GLU A 80 -10.39 20.15 -10.95
N GLN A 81 -10.85 20.65 -9.81
CA GLN A 81 -10.02 20.79 -8.60
C GLN A 81 -9.65 19.45 -7.94
N ALA A 82 -10.57 18.48 -7.89
CA ALA A 82 -10.28 17.13 -7.40
C ALA A 82 -9.29 16.40 -8.30
N SER A 83 -9.52 16.44 -9.61
CA SER A 83 -8.62 15.87 -10.61
C SER A 83 -7.22 16.48 -10.52
N ARG A 84 -7.13 17.82 -10.39
CA ARG A 84 -5.84 18.51 -10.17
C ARG A 84 -5.17 18.07 -8.88
N SER A 85 -5.91 17.91 -7.80
CA SER A 85 -5.35 17.48 -6.50
C SER A 85 -4.82 16.05 -6.59
N LEU A 86 -5.53 15.16 -7.28
CA LEU A 86 -5.09 13.78 -7.53
C LEU A 86 -3.82 13.76 -8.39
N HIS A 87 -3.80 14.48 -9.51
CA HIS A 87 -2.63 14.53 -10.39
C HIS A 87 -1.37 15.05 -9.67
N LEU A 88 -1.50 16.13 -8.88
CA LEU A 88 -0.40 16.64 -8.04
C LEU A 88 0.06 15.61 -7.01
N SER A 89 -0.87 14.85 -6.42
CA SER A 89 -0.54 13.80 -5.44
C SER A 89 0.18 12.63 -6.08
N MET A 90 -0.26 12.19 -7.26
CA MET A 90 0.44 11.17 -8.05
C MET A 90 1.85 11.65 -8.40
N LYS A 91 2.01 12.87 -8.93
CA LYS A 91 3.33 13.41 -9.28
C LYS A 91 4.25 13.47 -8.05
N SER A 92 3.78 14.06 -6.95
CA SER A 92 4.57 14.18 -5.72
C SER A 92 4.91 12.83 -5.10
N PHE A 93 4.05 11.83 -5.26
CA PHE A 93 4.34 10.47 -4.84
C PHE A 93 5.47 9.90 -5.72
N ALA A 94 5.27 9.76 -7.03
CA ALA A 94 6.21 9.10 -7.92
C ALA A 94 7.59 9.79 -8.03
N VAL A 95 7.65 11.12 -7.92
CA VAL A 95 8.91 11.87 -8.14
C VAL A 95 10.06 11.41 -7.24
N CYS A 96 9.77 10.89 -6.04
CA CYS A 96 10.81 10.46 -5.11
C CYS A 96 11.52 9.16 -5.53
N TRP A 97 10.95 8.38 -6.46
CA TRP A 97 11.55 7.17 -7.01
C TRP A 97 12.44 7.42 -8.24
N LEU A 98 12.27 8.54 -8.94
CA LEU A 98 13.01 8.84 -10.17
C LEU A 98 14.55 8.87 -10.00
N PRO A 99 15.11 9.49 -8.94
CA PRO A 99 16.57 9.57 -8.79
C PRO A 99 17.24 8.20 -8.62
N THR A 100 16.57 7.27 -7.93
CA THR A 100 17.09 5.93 -7.64
C THR A 100 16.96 4.98 -8.84
N THR A 101 16.08 5.29 -9.78
CA THR A 101 15.72 4.40 -10.90
C THR A 101 16.28 4.87 -12.25
N LEU A 102 16.61 6.15 -12.38
CA LEU A 102 17.34 6.69 -13.53
C LEU A 102 18.84 6.50 -13.30
N GLU A 103 19.47 5.65 -14.12
CA GLU A 103 20.88 5.24 -14.01
C GLU A 103 21.92 6.39 -14.14
N ASP A 104 21.48 7.58 -14.56
CA ASP A 104 22.36 8.74 -14.85
C ASP A 104 22.60 9.71 -13.67
N SER A 105 22.04 9.49 -12.48
CA SER A 105 22.07 10.46 -11.36
C SER A 105 23.39 10.54 -10.56
N SER A 106 24.49 10.01 -11.10
CA SER A 106 25.76 9.81 -10.37
C SER A 106 26.63 11.06 -10.19
N THR A 107 26.25 12.23 -10.72
CA THR A 107 26.96 13.48 -10.43
C THR A 107 26.35 14.24 -9.24
N THR A 108 27.19 14.76 -8.35
CA THR A 108 26.78 15.47 -7.12
C THR A 108 25.86 16.66 -7.37
N GLY A 109 25.89 17.28 -8.55
CA GLY A 109 24.98 18.35 -8.95
C GLY A 109 23.54 17.88 -9.21
N ASP A 110 23.36 16.64 -9.67
CA ASP A 110 22.03 16.07 -9.95
C ASP A 110 21.29 15.74 -8.65
N CYS A 111 22.01 15.39 -7.58
CA CYS A 111 21.41 15.01 -6.31
C CYS A 111 20.64 16.17 -5.65
N GLU A 112 21.22 17.38 -5.58
CA GLU A 112 20.54 18.55 -5.01
C GLU A 112 19.41 19.04 -5.91
N GLN A 113 19.57 18.95 -7.23
CA GLN A 113 18.51 19.27 -8.18
C GLN A 113 17.28 18.36 -7.96
N TRP A 114 17.49 17.05 -7.84
CA TRP A 114 16.42 16.10 -7.56
C TRP A 114 15.78 16.33 -6.19
N ALA A 115 16.57 16.66 -5.18
CA ALA A 115 16.05 17.01 -3.86
C ALA A 115 15.14 18.25 -3.91
N GLU A 116 15.52 19.28 -4.67
CA GLU A 116 14.70 20.48 -4.84
C GLU A 116 13.44 20.23 -5.67
N ILE A 117 13.53 19.40 -6.71
CA ILE A 117 12.36 18.94 -7.47
C ILE A 117 11.38 18.23 -6.53
N PHE A 118 11.86 17.30 -5.70
CA PHE A 118 11.00 16.58 -4.77
C PHE A 118 10.34 17.53 -3.76
N ARG A 119 11.11 18.42 -3.12
CA ARG A 119 10.58 19.45 -2.20
C ARG A 119 9.52 20.33 -2.84
N THR A 120 9.77 20.81 -4.06
CA THR A 120 8.85 21.68 -4.80
C THR A 120 7.51 20.99 -5.04
N HIS A 121 7.52 19.75 -5.51
CA HIS A 121 6.30 18.97 -5.77
C HIS A 121 5.56 18.64 -4.47
N TRP A 122 6.28 18.22 -3.44
CA TRP A 122 5.68 17.95 -2.13
C TRP A 122 4.99 19.18 -1.54
N ARG A 123 5.64 20.36 -1.57
CA ARG A 123 5.05 21.64 -1.12
C ARG A 123 3.85 22.06 -1.96
N ALA A 124 3.92 21.87 -3.28
CA ALA A 124 2.80 22.19 -4.18
C ALA A 124 1.57 21.33 -3.86
N THR A 125 1.77 20.02 -3.69
CA THR A 125 0.70 19.08 -3.35
C THR A 125 0.15 19.35 -1.95
N ARG A 126 0.99 19.59 -0.94
CA ARG A 126 0.57 19.88 0.44
C ARG A 126 -0.37 21.08 0.52
N ARG A 127 -0.10 22.14 -0.25
CA ARG A 127 -0.97 23.34 -0.34
C ARG A 127 -2.37 23.04 -0.88
N HIS A 128 -2.55 21.95 -1.61
CA HIS A 128 -3.84 21.52 -2.15
C HIS A 128 -4.62 20.61 -1.20
N MET A 129 -3.98 20.00 -0.19
CA MET A 129 -4.64 18.99 0.66
C MET A 129 -5.82 19.55 1.45
N LEU A 130 -5.77 20.81 1.91
CA LEU A 130 -6.93 21.42 2.58
C LEU A 130 -8.13 21.56 1.63
N LYS A 131 -7.90 21.82 0.34
CA LYS A 131 -8.96 21.83 -0.66
C LYS A 131 -9.52 20.42 -0.88
N ALA A 132 -8.65 19.41 -0.99
CA ALA A 132 -9.05 18.02 -1.13
C ALA A 132 -9.88 17.51 0.06
N ILE A 133 -9.53 17.87 1.30
CA ILE A 133 -10.33 17.55 2.50
C ILE A 133 -11.75 18.10 2.40
N ASN A 134 -11.87 19.38 2.01
CA ASN A 134 -13.16 20.07 1.94
C ASN A 134 -13.98 19.67 0.71
N GLN A 135 -13.37 19.03 -0.29
CA GLN A 135 -14.01 18.64 -1.52
C GLN A 135 -14.19 17.12 -1.61
N ILE A 136 -15.18 16.61 -0.90
CA ILE A 136 -15.44 15.16 -0.79
C ILE A 136 -15.82 14.57 -2.16
N SER A 137 -14.88 13.84 -2.77
CA SER A 137 -15.05 13.02 -3.98
C SER A 137 -14.09 11.81 -3.94
N TYR A 138 -14.32 10.78 -4.75
CA TYR A 138 -13.43 9.61 -4.80
C TYR A 138 -12.01 9.99 -5.25
N GLN A 139 -11.86 10.90 -6.22
CA GLN A 139 -10.55 11.44 -6.60
C GLN A 139 -9.86 12.19 -5.45
N SER A 140 -10.59 13.01 -4.68
CA SER A 140 -10.01 13.74 -3.54
C SER A 140 -9.54 12.80 -2.42
N ILE A 141 -10.27 11.71 -2.20
CA ILE A 141 -9.95 10.67 -1.21
C ILE A 141 -8.65 9.99 -1.60
N PHE A 142 -8.52 9.60 -2.87
CA PHE A 142 -7.31 8.96 -3.35
C PHE A 142 -6.11 9.92 -3.35
N ALA A 143 -6.33 11.21 -3.67
CA ALA A 143 -5.31 12.25 -3.54
C ALA A 143 -4.78 12.38 -2.11
N LEU A 144 -5.70 12.43 -1.13
CA LEU A 144 -5.37 12.50 0.29
C LEU A 144 -4.60 11.27 0.77
N TYR A 145 -5.02 10.07 0.34
CA TYR A 145 -4.31 8.83 0.65
C TYR A 145 -2.90 8.82 0.06
N LEU A 146 -2.74 9.11 -1.24
CA LEU A 146 -1.44 9.13 -1.90
C LEU A 146 -0.48 10.15 -1.27
N PHE A 147 -0.96 11.37 -0.99
CA PHE A 147 -0.14 12.36 -0.30
C PHE A 147 0.22 11.90 1.12
N GLY A 148 -0.73 11.27 1.82
CA GLY A 148 -0.49 10.68 3.14
C GLY A 148 0.60 9.61 3.16
N GLN A 149 0.76 8.88 2.06
CA GLN A 149 1.81 7.88 1.85
C GLN A 149 3.11 8.45 1.25
N THR A 150 3.11 9.71 0.82
CA THR A 150 4.29 10.32 0.20
C THR A 150 5.35 10.60 1.26
N PRO A 151 6.59 10.09 1.11
CA PRO A 151 7.68 10.34 2.05
C PRO A 151 7.95 11.84 2.22
N ILE A 152 8.45 12.23 3.40
CA ILE A 152 8.83 13.63 3.61
C ILE A 152 10.21 13.86 2.98
N PRO A 153 10.39 14.88 2.11
CA PRO A 153 11.68 15.19 1.53
C PRO A 153 12.72 15.61 2.58
N ILE A 154 13.99 15.28 2.32
CA ILE A 154 15.11 15.84 3.07
C ILE A 154 15.17 17.37 2.87
N GLY A 155 15.40 18.10 3.95
CA GLY A 155 15.51 19.56 3.95
C GLY A 155 14.21 20.31 4.27
N ILE A 156 13.13 19.59 4.59
CA ILE A 156 11.95 20.19 5.22
C ILE A 156 12.24 20.37 6.73
N SER A 157 12.10 21.59 7.24
CA SER A 157 12.34 21.90 8.66
C SER A 157 11.19 21.40 9.55
N GLU A 158 11.44 21.20 10.84
CA GLU A 158 10.37 20.84 11.79
C GLU A 158 9.28 21.90 11.87
N ASP A 159 9.63 23.20 11.83
CA ASP A 159 8.65 24.29 11.81
C ASP A 159 7.77 24.21 10.55
N GLU A 160 8.37 23.99 9.37
CA GLU A 160 7.60 23.80 8.14
C GLU A 160 6.67 22.58 8.25
N ARG A 161 7.10 21.49 8.91
CA ARG A 161 6.27 20.31 9.15
C ARG A 161 5.08 20.62 10.06
N LEU A 162 5.25 21.47 11.07
CA LEU A 162 4.19 21.89 11.97
C LEU A 162 3.20 22.85 11.30
N ASP A 163 3.66 23.70 10.37
CA ASP A 163 2.87 24.75 9.70
C ASP A 163 1.91 24.25 8.60
N GLY A 164 1.42 23.01 8.67
CA GLY A 164 0.43 22.53 7.69
C GLY A 164 -0.09 21.13 7.95
N LEU A 165 -0.88 20.60 7.01
CA LEU A 165 -1.45 19.26 7.13
C LEU A 165 -0.35 18.19 7.10
N SER A 166 -0.40 17.26 8.05
CA SER A 166 0.45 16.08 8.09
C SER A 166 -0.15 14.96 7.22
N GLY A 167 0.70 14.05 6.75
CA GLY A 167 0.24 12.88 5.99
C GLY A 167 -0.77 12.02 6.76
N MET A 168 -0.57 11.86 8.08
CA MET A 168 -1.51 11.18 8.98
C MET A 168 -2.91 11.81 8.94
N MET A 169 -3.00 13.14 8.99
CA MET A 169 -4.30 13.83 8.92
C MET A 169 -4.95 13.69 7.54
N CYS A 170 -4.16 13.62 6.47
CA CYS A 170 -4.68 13.33 5.13
C CYS A 170 -5.27 11.92 5.05
N ILE A 171 -4.60 10.89 5.61
CA ILE A 171 -5.13 9.52 5.67
C ILE A 171 -6.44 9.49 6.45
N HIS A 172 -6.48 10.06 7.67
CA HIS A 172 -7.72 10.10 8.46
C HIS A 172 -8.86 10.84 7.74
N ALA A 173 -8.56 11.95 7.07
CA ALA A 173 -9.55 12.67 6.28
C ALA A 173 -10.04 11.83 5.09
N ALA A 174 -9.17 11.09 4.40
CA ALA A 174 -9.57 10.19 3.32
C ALA A 174 -10.54 9.09 3.81
N LEU A 175 -10.22 8.44 4.93
CA LEU A 175 -11.05 7.38 5.53
C LEU A 175 -12.41 7.93 5.98
N LYS A 176 -12.42 9.07 6.65
CA LYS A 176 -13.66 9.76 7.04
C LYS A 176 -14.50 10.16 5.83
N ASN A 177 -13.88 10.72 4.80
CA ASN A 177 -14.56 11.15 3.58
C ASN A 177 -15.20 9.95 2.84
N ILE A 178 -14.55 8.78 2.83
CA ILE A 178 -15.15 7.54 2.32
C ILE A 178 -16.39 7.16 3.13
N GLN A 179 -16.32 7.15 4.47
CA GLN A 179 -17.48 6.84 5.30
C GLN A 179 -18.64 7.80 5.04
N GLN A 180 -18.34 9.09 4.90
CA GLN A 180 -19.33 10.13 4.60
C GLN A 180 -19.98 9.93 3.23
N LEU A 181 -19.22 9.60 2.18
CA LEU A 181 -19.80 9.29 0.87
C LEU A 181 -20.72 8.07 0.95
N ARG A 182 -20.25 7.00 1.59
CA ARG A 182 -21.05 5.77 1.76
C ARG A 182 -22.32 6.01 2.57
N SER A 183 -22.23 6.76 3.67
CA SER A 183 -23.39 7.06 4.52
C SER A 183 -24.39 7.95 3.80
N ARG A 184 -23.94 9.00 3.10
CA ARG A 184 -24.81 9.92 2.36
C ARG A 184 -25.61 9.22 1.25
N LEU A 185 -25.02 8.21 0.62
CA LEU A 185 -25.67 7.50 -0.49
C LEU A 185 -26.57 6.36 -0.02
N ARG A 186 -26.34 5.82 1.19
CA ARG A 186 -27.04 4.62 1.71
C ARG A 186 -27.98 4.91 2.88
N SER A 187 -27.88 6.05 3.56
CA SER A 187 -28.63 6.38 4.77
C SER A 187 -29.65 7.50 4.55
N ARG A 188 -30.83 7.36 5.18
CA ARG A 188 -31.86 8.42 5.33
C ARG A 188 -31.68 9.26 6.61
N ALA A 189 -30.66 8.97 7.42
CA ALA A 189 -30.51 9.60 8.73
C ALA A 189 -30.12 11.07 8.61
N PHE A 190 -30.58 11.87 9.58
CA PHE A 190 -30.25 13.29 9.72
C PHE A 190 -28.73 13.48 9.79
N ASP A 191 -28.16 14.19 8.81
CA ASP A 191 -26.74 14.55 8.77
C ASP A 191 -26.58 16.06 9.01
N SER A 192 -26.37 16.43 10.27
CA SER A 192 -26.09 17.83 10.66
C SER A 192 -24.81 18.41 10.04
N SER A 193 -23.94 17.58 9.43
CA SER A 193 -22.72 18.04 8.78
C SER A 193 -22.98 18.55 7.35
N ALA A 194 -23.99 18.01 6.66
CA ALA A 194 -24.42 18.49 5.35
C ALA A 194 -24.90 19.95 5.39
N GLU A 195 -25.45 20.38 6.52
CA GLU A 195 -25.87 21.77 6.78
C GLU A 195 -24.69 22.73 7.03
N ARG A 196 -23.53 22.21 7.48
CA ARG A 196 -22.35 23.04 7.85
C ARG A 196 -21.33 23.22 6.74
N PHE A 197 -21.23 22.29 5.78
CA PHE A 197 -20.19 22.30 4.75
C PHE A 197 -20.64 22.85 3.38
N GLY A 198 -21.88 23.36 3.25
CA GLY A 198 -22.31 24.15 2.09
C GLY A 198 -22.19 23.43 0.73
N THR A 199 -22.20 22.10 0.73
CA THR A 199 -22.12 21.28 -0.49
C THR A 199 -23.48 21.19 -1.18
N GLY A 200 -23.89 22.27 -1.85
CA GLY A 200 -25.06 22.26 -2.75
C GLY A 200 -26.42 22.09 -2.06
N PRO A 201 -27.52 22.14 -2.83
CA PRO A 201 -28.86 22.00 -2.26
C PRO A 201 -28.97 20.65 -1.56
N GLN A 202 -29.69 20.62 -0.43
CA GLN A 202 -30.12 19.41 0.24
C GLN A 202 -30.48 18.35 -0.81
N PRO A 203 -30.01 17.10 -0.70
CA PRO A 203 -30.69 16.03 -1.39
C PRO A 203 -32.11 16.03 -0.83
N ASP A 204 -33.05 16.55 -1.62
CA ASP A 204 -34.45 16.19 -1.53
C ASP A 204 -34.48 14.69 -1.26
N THR A 205 -35.27 14.27 -0.27
CA THR A 205 -35.45 12.92 0.30
C THR A 205 -35.76 11.81 -0.74
N ARG A 206 -34.91 11.66 -1.75
CA ARG A 206 -35.11 10.86 -2.95
C ARG A 206 -33.93 9.93 -3.09
N HIS A 207 -34.26 8.67 -3.29
CA HIS A 207 -33.32 7.58 -3.35
C HIS A 207 -32.57 7.65 -4.68
N LEU A 208 -31.25 7.88 -4.66
CA LEU A 208 -30.43 7.61 -5.83
C LEU A 208 -30.54 6.11 -6.11
N THR A 209 -31.02 5.73 -7.29
CA THR A 209 -31.06 4.32 -7.70
C THR A 209 -29.68 3.94 -8.22
N LEU A 210 -28.80 3.54 -7.31
CA LEU A 210 -27.42 3.18 -7.64
C LEU A 210 -27.41 1.97 -8.58
N THR A 211 -26.67 2.08 -9.68
CA THR A 211 -26.49 0.97 -10.63
C THR A 211 -25.65 -0.15 -10.01
N SER A 212 -25.80 -1.38 -10.51
CA SER A 212 -24.95 -2.51 -10.06
C SER A 212 -23.47 -2.19 -10.25
N THR A 213 -23.10 -1.60 -11.39
CA THR A 213 -21.73 -1.17 -11.69
C THR A 213 -21.20 -0.19 -10.66
N TYR A 214 -22.00 0.80 -10.25
CA TYR A 214 -21.59 1.75 -9.21
C TYR A 214 -21.34 1.04 -7.88
N ILE A 215 -22.26 0.16 -7.45
CA ILE A 215 -22.16 -0.57 -6.18
C ILE A 215 -20.90 -1.46 -6.15
N GLU A 216 -20.59 -2.14 -7.25
CA GLU A 216 -19.41 -2.99 -7.35
C GLU A 216 -18.10 -2.20 -7.27
N LEU A 217 -17.98 -1.10 -8.04
CA LEU A 217 -16.81 -0.23 -8.01
C LEU A 217 -16.65 0.44 -6.64
N GLU A 218 -17.74 0.88 -6.02
CA GLU A 218 -17.72 1.52 -4.70
C GLU A 218 -17.32 0.53 -3.60
N ASN A 219 -17.76 -0.73 -3.70
CA ASN A 219 -17.33 -1.79 -2.78
C ASN A 219 -15.84 -2.11 -2.94
N ARG A 220 -15.29 -2.09 -4.16
CA ARG A 220 -13.84 -2.23 -4.40
C ARG A 220 -13.04 -1.09 -3.74
N VAL A 221 -13.46 0.16 -3.94
CA VAL A 221 -12.81 1.31 -3.30
C VAL A 221 -12.93 1.26 -1.78
N PHE A 222 -14.07 0.81 -1.25
CA PHE A 222 -14.21 0.64 0.19
C PHE A 222 -13.34 -0.47 0.76
N TRP A 223 -13.19 -1.59 0.06
CA TRP A 223 -12.22 -2.61 0.47
C TRP A 223 -10.79 -2.06 0.46
N ALA A 224 -10.41 -1.23 -0.52
CA ALA A 224 -9.14 -0.52 -0.50
C ALA A 224 -9.00 0.36 0.75
N ALA A 225 -10.05 1.09 1.12
CA ALA A 225 -10.05 1.91 2.32
C ALA A 225 -9.89 1.11 3.61
N VAL A 226 -10.58 -0.04 3.71
CA VAL A 226 -10.44 -0.99 4.83
C VAL A 226 -9.00 -1.52 4.89
N ALA A 227 -8.38 -1.80 3.74
CA ALA A 227 -6.97 -2.14 3.66
C ALA A 227 -6.12 -0.98 4.20
N TRP A 228 -6.24 0.23 3.65
CA TRP A 228 -5.47 1.41 4.06
C TRP A 228 -5.55 1.67 5.57
N ASP A 229 -6.75 1.57 6.15
CA ASP A 229 -6.97 1.75 7.58
C ASP A 229 -6.33 0.65 8.43
N THR A 230 -6.39 -0.60 7.96
CA THR A 230 -5.72 -1.74 8.61
C THR A 230 -4.21 -1.59 8.58
N GLU A 231 -3.67 -1.25 7.42
CA GLU A 231 -2.24 -1.01 7.22
C GLU A 231 -1.74 0.12 8.12
N HIS A 232 -2.50 1.21 8.20
CA HIS A 232 -2.21 2.35 9.04
C HIS A 232 -2.23 2.00 10.53
N SER A 233 -3.27 1.31 11.00
CA SER A 233 -3.40 0.88 12.38
C SER A 233 -2.26 -0.05 12.80
N LEU A 234 -1.91 -1.01 11.94
CA LEU A 234 -0.83 -1.96 12.20
C LEU A 234 0.52 -1.28 12.34
N ILE A 235 0.86 -0.34 11.45
CA ILE A 235 2.21 0.20 11.32
C ILE A 235 2.42 1.42 12.23
N CYS A 236 1.41 2.27 12.38
CA CYS A 236 1.51 3.51 13.14
C CYS A 236 1.08 3.39 14.61
N ASN A 237 0.67 2.18 15.07
CA ASN A 237 0.14 1.96 16.41
C ASN A 237 -1.05 2.89 16.74
N VAL A 238 -1.91 3.11 15.76
CA VAL A 238 -3.14 3.92 15.92
C VAL A 238 -4.36 3.03 15.84
N ARG A 239 -5.46 3.49 16.44
CA ARG A 239 -6.74 2.78 16.29
C ARG A 239 -7.23 2.88 14.85
N SER A 240 -7.79 1.77 14.37
CA SER A 240 -8.53 1.75 13.12
C SER A 240 -9.72 2.73 13.17
N SER A 241 -9.91 3.48 12.07
CA SER A 241 -11.00 4.46 11.91
C SER A 241 -12.24 3.88 11.23
N LEU A 242 -12.06 2.87 10.36
CA LEU A 242 -13.14 2.18 9.65
C LEU A 242 -13.62 0.92 10.36
N SER A 243 -12.75 0.28 11.15
CA SER A 243 -13.11 -0.90 11.93
C SER A 243 -13.12 -0.63 13.43
N THR A 244 -14.01 -1.30 14.11
CA THR A 244 -14.37 -1.18 15.52
C THR A 244 -13.53 -2.10 16.41
N GLY A 245 -12.51 -1.52 17.04
CA GLY A 245 -11.83 -2.08 18.21
C GLY A 245 -11.31 -3.52 18.08
N ILE A 246 -11.08 -4.16 19.22
CA ILE A 246 -10.35 -5.42 19.33
C ILE A 246 -11.07 -6.59 18.65
N ARG A 247 -12.41 -6.58 18.61
CA ARG A 247 -13.22 -7.66 18.01
C ARG A 247 -13.65 -7.39 16.56
N GLY A 248 -13.28 -6.24 15.99
CA GLY A 248 -13.68 -5.83 14.65
C GLY A 248 -13.29 -6.85 13.57
N ALA A 249 -12.07 -7.41 13.69
CA ALA A 249 -11.53 -8.44 12.80
C ALA A 249 -12.40 -9.70 12.66
N CYS A 250 -13.22 -10.00 13.66
CA CYS A 250 -14.02 -11.23 13.72
C CYS A 250 -15.51 -11.02 13.47
N ARG A 251 -16.01 -9.78 13.54
CA ARG A 251 -17.45 -9.50 13.58
C ARG A 251 -17.93 -8.54 12.51
N GLU A 252 -17.04 -7.79 11.87
CA GLU A 252 -17.47 -6.84 10.86
C GLU A 252 -17.72 -7.50 9.50
N PRO A 253 -18.70 -7.01 8.73
CA PRO A 253 -19.07 -7.59 7.45
C PRO A 253 -17.88 -7.75 6.49
N ALA A 254 -16.99 -6.77 6.40
CA ALA A 254 -15.84 -6.85 5.49
C ALA A 254 -14.91 -8.02 5.84
N TRP A 255 -14.67 -8.27 7.12
CA TRP A 255 -13.80 -9.35 7.59
C TRP A 255 -14.48 -10.71 7.61
N ILE A 256 -15.79 -10.76 7.86
CA ILE A 256 -16.60 -11.97 7.68
C ILE A 256 -16.54 -12.42 6.22
N LEU A 257 -16.72 -11.49 5.28
CA LEU A 257 -16.64 -11.79 3.84
C LEU A 257 -15.21 -12.18 3.42
N ALA A 258 -14.18 -11.51 3.92
CA ALA A 258 -12.79 -11.90 3.66
C ALA A 258 -12.49 -13.32 4.17
N ARG A 259 -12.95 -13.67 5.37
CA ARG A 259 -12.79 -15.02 5.93
C ARG A 259 -13.57 -16.07 5.13
N GLY A 260 -14.83 -15.77 4.77
CA GLY A 260 -15.66 -16.62 3.93
C GLY A 260 -15.03 -16.85 2.56
N PHE A 261 -14.51 -15.81 1.92
CA PHE A 261 -13.77 -15.92 0.66
C PHE A 261 -12.58 -16.90 0.79
N LEU A 262 -11.76 -16.78 1.84
CA LEU A 262 -10.59 -17.64 2.02
C LEU A 262 -10.97 -19.11 2.27
N ARG A 263 -11.97 -19.35 3.12
CA ARG A 263 -12.34 -20.70 3.58
C ARG A 263 -13.34 -21.41 2.69
N ASP A 264 -14.34 -20.70 2.22
CA ASP A 264 -15.51 -21.27 1.56
C ASP A 264 -15.44 -21.13 0.03
N SER A 265 -14.55 -20.28 -0.51
CA SER A 265 -14.35 -20.12 -1.96
C SER A 265 -12.94 -20.49 -2.41
N PHE A 266 -11.90 -19.79 -1.93
CA PHE A 266 -10.54 -20.01 -2.41
C PHE A 266 -9.97 -21.37 -1.99
N HIS A 267 -10.20 -21.81 -0.75
CA HIS A 267 -9.71 -23.11 -0.29
C HIS A 267 -10.18 -24.31 -1.14
N PRO A 268 -11.48 -24.49 -1.44
CA PRO A 268 -11.91 -25.56 -2.34
C PRO A 268 -11.41 -25.34 -3.78
N ASP A 269 -11.48 -24.10 -4.31
CA ASP A 269 -11.07 -23.81 -5.69
C ASP A 269 -9.58 -24.09 -5.96
N SER A 270 -8.73 -23.86 -4.96
CA SER A 270 -7.28 -24.02 -5.09
C SER A 270 -6.78 -25.43 -4.75
N GLU A 271 -7.65 -26.41 -4.48
CA GLU A 271 -7.24 -27.77 -4.09
C GLU A 271 -6.27 -28.41 -5.09
N LYS A 272 -6.53 -28.23 -6.39
CA LYS A 272 -5.67 -28.75 -7.46
C LYS A 272 -4.33 -28.01 -7.52
N TRP A 273 -4.33 -26.70 -7.29
CA TRP A 273 -3.14 -25.85 -7.37
C TRP A 273 -2.16 -26.09 -6.22
N ARG A 274 -2.63 -26.71 -5.13
CA ARG A 274 -1.80 -27.10 -3.98
C ARG A 274 -1.02 -28.41 -4.19
N ARG A 275 -1.26 -29.14 -5.29
CA ARG A 275 -0.54 -30.39 -5.61
C ARG A 275 0.81 -30.07 -6.25
N GLU A 276 1.86 -30.78 -5.88
CA GLU A 276 3.23 -30.44 -6.29
C GLU A 276 3.50 -30.53 -7.80
N ASP A 277 2.70 -31.32 -8.52
CA ASP A 277 2.77 -31.59 -9.95
C ASP A 277 1.93 -30.62 -10.80
N PHE A 278 1.22 -29.68 -10.18
CA PHE A 278 0.35 -28.76 -10.89
C PHE A 278 1.13 -27.63 -11.58
N GLU A 279 0.96 -27.49 -12.90
CA GLU A 279 1.55 -26.40 -13.69
C GLU A 279 0.79 -25.09 -13.45
N ILE A 280 1.51 -24.06 -13.01
CA ILE A 280 0.92 -22.75 -12.67
C ILE A 280 0.98 -21.85 -13.90
N THR A 281 -0.19 -21.45 -14.38
CA THR A 281 -0.32 -20.41 -15.43
C THR A 281 -0.29 -19.01 -14.82
N GLU A 282 -0.06 -18.00 -15.67
CA GLU A 282 -0.10 -16.58 -15.29
C GLU A 282 -1.43 -16.20 -14.60
N GLU A 283 -2.58 -16.61 -15.16
CA GLU A 283 -3.89 -16.31 -14.58
C GLU A 283 -4.07 -16.95 -13.18
N ILE A 284 -3.66 -18.21 -13.02
CA ILE A 284 -3.73 -18.92 -11.75
C ILE A 284 -2.82 -18.25 -10.71
N SER A 285 -1.61 -17.85 -11.12
CA SER A 285 -0.68 -17.15 -10.24
C SER A 285 -1.25 -15.81 -9.76
N LYS A 286 -1.90 -15.02 -10.63
CA LYS A 286 -2.58 -13.77 -10.25
C LYS A 286 -3.68 -14.04 -9.21
N ARG A 287 -4.48 -15.09 -9.38
CA ARG A 287 -5.51 -15.49 -8.40
C ARG A 287 -4.91 -15.89 -7.05
N ILE A 288 -3.82 -16.65 -7.05
CA ILE A 288 -3.12 -17.06 -5.82
C ILE A 288 -2.53 -15.85 -5.11
N VAL A 289 -1.87 -14.94 -5.84
CA VAL A 289 -1.29 -13.71 -5.28
C VAL A 289 -2.36 -12.77 -4.74
N SER A 290 -3.50 -12.60 -5.43
CA SER A 290 -4.63 -11.81 -4.93
C SER A 290 -5.23 -12.41 -3.65
N ALA A 291 -5.45 -13.73 -3.60
CA ALA A 291 -5.92 -14.39 -2.38
C ALA A 291 -4.90 -14.29 -1.23
N THR A 292 -3.61 -14.34 -1.53
CA THR A 292 -2.53 -14.07 -0.57
C THR A 292 -2.65 -12.65 -0.02
N GLY A 293 -2.96 -11.66 -0.87
CA GLY A 293 -3.23 -10.28 -0.48
C GLY A 293 -4.41 -10.13 0.50
N VAL A 294 -5.53 -10.83 0.24
CA VAL A 294 -6.70 -10.86 1.14
C VAL A 294 -6.36 -11.53 2.46
N CYS A 295 -5.71 -12.70 2.43
CA CYS A 295 -5.29 -13.42 3.63
C CYS A 295 -4.33 -12.60 4.50
N ARG A 296 -3.35 -11.96 3.87
CA ARG A 296 -2.45 -11.02 4.52
C ARG A 296 -3.22 -9.92 5.24
N LEU A 297 -4.14 -9.24 4.56
CA LEU A 297 -4.91 -8.14 5.17
C LEU A 297 -5.74 -8.61 6.35
N TYR A 298 -6.35 -9.79 6.25
CA TYR A 298 -7.08 -10.40 7.36
C TYR A 298 -6.17 -10.68 8.57
N VAL A 299 -4.98 -11.25 8.34
CA VAL A 299 -3.98 -11.48 9.40
C VAL A 299 -3.47 -10.16 9.99
N TRP A 300 -3.20 -9.16 9.15
CA TRP A 300 -2.79 -7.83 9.61
C TRP A 300 -3.87 -7.19 10.48
N ARG A 301 -5.15 -7.39 10.16
CA ARG A 301 -6.24 -6.88 10.97
C ARG A 301 -6.31 -7.55 12.33
N THR A 302 -6.16 -8.87 12.41
CA THR A 302 -6.16 -9.58 13.71
C THR A 302 -4.95 -9.18 14.55
N ILE A 303 -3.78 -8.96 13.92
CA ILE A 303 -2.59 -8.44 14.60
C ILE A 303 -2.84 -7.02 15.11
N ALA A 304 -3.40 -6.13 14.29
CA ALA A 304 -3.73 -4.77 14.70
C ALA A 304 -4.70 -4.76 15.90
N SER A 305 -5.73 -5.61 15.89
CA SER A 305 -6.65 -5.82 17.01
C SER A 305 -5.92 -6.22 18.30
N LEU A 306 -4.98 -7.17 18.22
CA LEU A 306 -4.20 -7.60 19.38
C LEU A 306 -3.28 -6.49 19.88
N LYS A 307 -2.64 -5.75 18.97
CA LYS A 307 -1.81 -4.59 19.35
C LYS A 307 -2.63 -3.50 20.05
N GLU A 308 -3.81 -3.18 19.54
CA GLU A 308 -4.76 -2.27 20.18
C GLU A 308 -5.10 -2.77 21.59
N ALA A 309 -5.39 -4.07 21.76
CA ALA A 309 -5.68 -4.68 23.06
C ALA A 309 -4.51 -4.52 24.07
N LEU A 310 -3.29 -4.79 23.62
CA LEU A 310 -2.08 -4.67 24.43
C LEU A 310 -1.81 -3.22 24.86
N ILE A 311 -1.99 -2.27 23.95
CA ILE A 311 -1.76 -0.84 24.21
C ILE A 311 -2.82 -0.27 25.16
N GLU A 312 -4.06 -0.72 25.02
CA GLU A 312 -5.20 -0.23 25.83
C GLU A 312 -5.29 -0.87 27.22
N GLY A 313 -4.55 -1.95 27.46
CA GLY A 313 -4.58 -2.66 28.73
C GLY A 313 -5.96 -3.24 29.04
N VAL A 314 -6.63 -3.82 28.03
CA VAL A 314 -7.93 -4.48 28.23
C VAL A 314 -7.78 -5.77 29.05
N ASP A 315 -8.90 -6.39 29.38
CA ASP A 315 -8.94 -7.66 30.11
C ASP A 315 -8.19 -8.80 29.38
N GLU A 316 -7.64 -9.73 30.14
CA GLU A 316 -6.87 -10.85 29.60
C GLU A 316 -7.68 -11.75 28.66
N ASP A 317 -9.00 -11.89 28.86
CA ASP A 317 -9.84 -12.67 27.95
C ASP A 317 -9.88 -12.01 26.56
N SER A 318 -9.92 -10.69 26.51
CA SER A 318 -9.86 -9.92 25.26
C SER A 318 -8.49 -10.01 24.59
N VAL A 319 -7.39 -10.01 25.35
CA VAL A 319 -6.03 -10.22 24.81
C VAL A 319 -5.88 -11.63 24.27
N GLN A 320 -6.29 -12.64 25.02
CA GLN A 320 -6.25 -14.05 24.59
C GLN A 320 -7.10 -14.27 23.35
N HIS A 321 -8.31 -13.69 23.29
CA HIS A 321 -9.15 -13.74 22.09
C HIS A 321 -8.47 -13.13 20.86
N GLY A 322 -7.76 -12.00 21.04
CA GLY A 322 -6.95 -11.40 19.99
C GLY A 322 -5.84 -12.34 19.51
N SER A 323 -5.12 -12.96 20.45
CA SER A 323 -4.07 -13.94 20.14
C SER A 323 -4.60 -15.15 19.37
N ASP A 324 -5.72 -15.73 19.84
CA ASP A 324 -6.36 -16.86 19.17
C ASP A 324 -6.78 -16.51 17.73
N ALA A 325 -7.28 -15.30 17.51
CA ALA A 325 -7.65 -14.82 16.19
C ALA A 325 -6.44 -14.64 15.25
N VAL A 326 -5.29 -14.19 15.77
CA VAL A 326 -4.03 -14.13 15.00
C VAL A 326 -3.60 -15.55 14.63
N LEU A 327 -3.53 -16.47 15.60
CA LEU A 327 -3.11 -17.85 15.37
C LEU A 327 -4.04 -18.58 14.38
N ASP A 328 -5.35 -18.34 14.42
CA ASP A 328 -6.31 -18.85 13.43
C ASP A 328 -6.03 -18.31 12.02
N GLY A 329 -5.72 -17.01 11.91
CA GLY A 329 -5.30 -16.40 10.65
C GLY A 329 -4.01 -17.02 10.10
N LEU A 330 -3.00 -17.22 10.94
CA LEU A 330 -1.73 -17.86 10.56
C LEU A 330 -1.93 -19.33 10.14
N LYS A 331 -2.82 -20.06 10.83
CA LYS A 331 -3.22 -21.42 10.43
C LYS A 331 -3.93 -21.41 9.08
N THR A 332 -4.83 -20.46 8.84
CA THR A 332 -5.53 -20.31 7.56
C THR A 332 -4.54 -20.09 6.42
N PHE A 333 -3.56 -19.21 6.60
CA PHE A 333 -2.50 -19.01 5.61
C PHE A 333 -1.72 -20.30 5.35
N LYS A 334 -1.25 -20.97 6.41
CA LYS A 334 -0.43 -22.19 6.31
C LYS A 334 -1.13 -23.33 5.55
N HIS A 335 -2.43 -23.51 5.75
CA HIS A 335 -3.16 -24.64 5.15
C HIS A 335 -3.76 -24.30 3.77
N THR A 336 -4.13 -23.05 3.55
CA THR A 336 -4.87 -22.64 2.35
C THR A 336 -3.97 -21.94 1.32
N ILE A 337 -3.17 -20.99 1.77
CA ILE A 337 -2.40 -20.10 0.88
C ILE A 337 -1.00 -20.66 0.61
N GLN A 338 -0.27 -21.03 1.67
CA GLN A 338 1.14 -21.38 1.58
C GLN A 338 1.45 -22.49 0.56
N PRO A 339 0.69 -23.61 0.47
CA PRO A 339 1.02 -24.66 -0.49
C PRO A 339 0.87 -24.19 -1.95
N ALA A 340 -0.17 -23.40 -2.24
CA ALA A 340 -0.37 -22.83 -3.58
C ALA A 340 0.71 -21.78 -3.90
N LEU A 341 1.10 -20.97 -2.91
CA LEU A 341 2.15 -19.96 -3.04
C LEU A 341 3.53 -20.58 -3.28
N ASN A 342 3.86 -21.66 -2.57
CA ASN A 342 5.10 -22.42 -2.78
C ASN A 342 5.17 -23.03 -4.18
N ASN A 343 4.03 -23.47 -4.73
CA ASN A 343 3.96 -23.90 -6.11
C ASN A 343 4.17 -22.72 -7.07
N CYS A 344 3.54 -21.57 -6.84
CA CYS A 344 3.83 -20.36 -7.62
C CYS A 344 5.32 -19.99 -7.60
N GLU A 345 5.98 -20.12 -6.45
CA GLU A 345 7.40 -19.77 -6.28
C GLU A 345 8.30 -20.53 -7.27
N LYS A 346 8.04 -21.82 -7.49
CA LYS A 346 8.77 -22.67 -8.45
C LYS A 346 8.69 -22.15 -9.89
N TRP A 347 7.62 -21.45 -10.23
CA TRP A 347 7.34 -20.95 -11.58
C TRP A 347 7.69 -19.47 -11.77
N LEU A 348 8.13 -18.75 -10.73
CA LEU A 348 8.31 -17.28 -10.76
C LEU A 348 9.11 -16.78 -11.96
N GLN A 349 10.15 -17.50 -12.38
CA GLN A 349 10.99 -17.11 -13.52
C GLN A 349 10.26 -17.10 -14.87
N TYR A 350 9.13 -17.81 -14.98
CA TYR A 350 8.28 -17.88 -16.17
C TYR A 350 7.11 -16.91 -16.12
N LEU A 351 6.85 -16.28 -14.97
CA LEU A 351 5.75 -15.35 -14.78
C LEU A 351 6.13 -13.94 -15.22
N SER A 352 5.12 -13.13 -15.55
CA SER A 352 5.32 -11.73 -15.91
C SER A 352 6.02 -10.94 -14.78
N GLN A 353 6.64 -9.82 -15.13
CA GLN A 353 7.22 -8.92 -14.13
C GLN A 353 6.17 -8.37 -13.15
N GLU A 354 4.94 -8.12 -13.62
CA GLU A 354 3.81 -7.65 -12.82
C GLU A 354 3.43 -8.66 -11.74
N THR A 355 3.33 -9.93 -12.14
CA THR A 355 3.05 -11.02 -11.21
C THR A 355 4.19 -11.23 -10.22
N ARG A 356 5.45 -11.13 -10.66
CA ARG A 356 6.61 -11.19 -9.74
C ARG A 356 6.62 -10.03 -8.74
N LEU A 357 6.28 -8.81 -9.17
CA LEU A 357 6.18 -7.63 -8.30
C LEU A 357 5.07 -7.81 -7.25
N THR A 358 3.88 -8.24 -7.68
CA THR A 358 2.74 -8.43 -6.77
C THR A 358 2.92 -9.61 -5.82
N TRP A 359 3.58 -10.68 -6.27
CA TRP A 359 4.02 -11.79 -5.43
C TRP A 359 5.01 -11.29 -4.37
N PHE A 360 6.08 -10.61 -4.79
CA PHE A 360 7.09 -10.04 -3.90
C PHE A 360 6.45 -9.21 -2.79
N GLY A 361 5.60 -8.24 -3.15
CA GLY A 361 4.93 -7.41 -2.15
C GLY A 361 3.96 -8.20 -1.26
N ALA A 362 3.29 -9.24 -1.77
CA ALA A 362 2.34 -10.02 -0.97
C ALA A 362 3.05 -10.84 0.11
N VAL A 363 4.14 -11.51 -0.29
CA VAL A 363 4.96 -12.34 0.59
C VAL A 363 5.71 -11.48 1.61
N LEU A 364 6.33 -10.38 1.15
CA LEU A 364 7.04 -9.43 2.01
C LEU A 364 6.13 -8.93 3.13
N HIS A 365 4.95 -8.44 2.76
CA HIS A 365 4.03 -7.85 3.73
C HIS A 365 3.46 -8.91 4.69
N TYR A 366 3.18 -10.14 4.22
CA TYR A 366 2.71 -11.21 5.11
C TYR A 366 3.70 -11.50 6.24
N TYR A 367 4.98 -11.75 5.90
CA TYR A 367 6.00 -12.05 6.90
C TYR A 367 6.38 -10.83 7.75
N LEU A 368 6.33 -9.62 7.18
CA LEU A 368 6.48 -8.39 7.96
C LEU A 368 5.42 -8.30 9.07
N GLY A 369 4.16 -8.66 8.79
CA GLY A 369 3.10 -8.67 9.81
C GLY A 369 3.44 -9.57 10.99
N ILE A 370 3.98 -10.77 10.73
CA ILE A 370 4.40 -11.71 11.78
C ILE A 370 5.52 -11.10 12.63
N LEU A 371 6.54 -10.49 12.01
CA LEU A 371 7.61 -9.85 12.78
C LEU A 371 7.11 -8.65 13.60
N ILE A 372 6.12 -7.91 13.10
CA ILE A 372 5.49 -6.81 13.86
C ILE A 372 4.79 -7.33 15.12
N ILE A 373 4.07 -8.46 15.06
CA ILE A 373 3.42 -8.98 16.28
C ILE A 373 4.44 -9.54 17.27
N VAL A 374 5.50 -10.20 16.80
CA VAL A 374 6.58 -10.67 17.67
C VAL A 374 7.23 -9.49 18.40
N ASP A 375 7.60 -8.43 17.69
CA ASP A 375 8.17 -7.20 18.27
C ASP A 375 7.21 -6.51 19.26
N ALA A 376 5.91 -6.49 18.94
CA ALA A 376 4.89 -5.92 19.84
C ALA A 376 4.72 -6.73 21.13
N LEU A 377 4.73 -8.07 21.06
CA LEU A 377 4.63 -8.95 22.23
C LEU A 377 5.87 -8.86 23.12
N GLU A 378 7.06 -8.80 22.51
CA GLU A 378 8.31 -8.55 23.24
C GLU A 378 8.30 -7.19 23.94
N THR A 379 7.86 -6.14 23.25
CA THR A 379 7.75 -4.78 23.80
C THR A 379 6.74 -4.72 24.96
N ALA A 380 5.66 -5.50 24.88
CA ALA A 380 4.66 -5.63 25.93
C ALA A 380 5.07 -6.62 27.05
N ALA A 381 6.26 -7.22 26.97
CA ALA A 381 6.76 -8.24 27.90
C ALA A 381 5.83 -9.46 28.09
N ARG A 382 5.07 -9.83 27.06
CA ARG A 382 4.14 -10.98 27.06
C ARG A 382 4.82 -12.28 26.66
N GLY A 383 5.73 -12.75 27.52
CA GLY A 383 6.47 -14.00 27.30
C GLY A 383 5.56 -15.23 27.15
N ASP A 384 4.44 -15.24 27.85
CA ASP A 384 3.39 -16.27 27.79
C ASP A 384 2.75 -16.42 26.41
N LEU A 385 2.59 -15.31 25.68
CA LEU A 385 2.10 -15.31 24.31
C LEU A 385 3.25 -15.54 23.33
N LEU A 386 4.41 -14.91 23.56
CA LEU A 386 5.56 -14.96 22.66
C LEU A 386 6.00 -16.38 22.31
N GLU A 387 5.95 -17.31 23.27
CA GLU A 387 6.25 -18.73 23.06
C GLU A 387 5.40 -19.35 21.94
N GLN A 388 4.13 -18.96 21.84
CA GLN A 388 3.18 -19.45 20.82
C GLN A 388 3.54 -18.95 19.41
N TYR A 389 4.32 -17.87 19.29
CA TYR A 389 4.74 -17.27 18.03
C TYR A 389 6.18 -17.61 17.63
N SER A 390 6.95 -18.34 18.45
CA SER A 390 8.38 -18.59 18.23
C SER A 390 8.67 -19.19 16.84
N ASP A 391 7.99 -20.28 16.48
CA ASP A 391 8.18 -20.94 15.18
C ASP A 391 7.78 -20.04 14.01
N TYR A 392 6.69 -19.28 14.17
CA TYR A 392 6.22 -18.33 13.16
C TYR A 392 7.23 -17.19 12.97
N GLY A 393 7.79 -16.66 14.05
CA GLY A 393 8.81 -15.61 14.03
C GLY A 393 10.09 -16.09 13.34
N MET A 394 10.63 -17.24 13.73
CA MET A 394 11.83 -17.82 13.10
C MET A 394 11.64 -18.07 11.60
N ASN A 395 10.48 -18.59 11.21
CA ASN A 395 10.15 -18.78 9.80
C ASN A 395 10.02 -17.43 9.08
N ALA A 396 9.31 -16.46 9.67
CA ALA A 396 9.12 -15.14 9.08
C ALA A 396 10.45 -14.39 8.88
N GLU A 397 11.41 -14.48 9.81
CA GLU A 397 12.74 -13.89 9.64
C GLU A 397 13.45 -14.44 8.39
N ARG A 398 13.43 -15.77 8.20
CA ARG A 398 14.06 -16.43 7.05
C ARG A 398 13.38 -16.04 5.75
N GLU A 399 12.06 -16.18 5.70
CA GLU A 399 11.31 -15.95 4.46
C GLU A 399 11.29 -14.46 4.08
N LEU A 400 11.23 -13.55 5.04
CA LEU A 400 11.32 -12.11 4.78
C LEU A 400 12.71 -11.73 4.22
N PHE A 401 13.78 -12.28 4.78
CA PHE A 401 15.13 -12.07 4.25
C PHE A 401 15.27 -12.59 2.81
N ASN A 402 14.79 -13.80 2.53
CA ASN A 402 14.79 -14.38 1.18
C ASN A 402 13.96 -13.54 0.20
N THR A 403 12.82 -13.01 0.64
CA THR A 403 11.96 -12.14 -0.17
C THR A 403 12.67 -10.82 -0.52
N LEU A 404 13.38 -10.20 0.43
CA LEU A 404 14.20 -9.01 0.16
C LEU A 404 15.31 -9.29 -0.85
N LYS A 405 15.99 -10.43 -0.71
CA LYS A 405 17.02 -10.88 -1.66
C LYS A 405 16.42 -11.07 -3.06
N PHE A 406 15.29 -11.76 -3.16
CA PHE A 406 14.55 -11.91 -4.42
C PHE A 406 14.21 -10.54 -5.04
N GLY A 407 13.77 -9.58 -4.23
CA GLY A 407 13.44 -8.23 -4.67
C GLY A 407 14.64 -7.44 -5.20
N LEU A 408 15.84 -7.67 -4.66
CA LEU A 408 17.10 -7.07 -5.14
C LEU A 408 17.54 -7.67 -6.48
N GLU A 409 17.38 -8.99 -6.63
CA GLU A 409 17.89 -9.76 -7.78
C GLU A 409 16.96 -9.68 -9.00
N ASN A 410 15.66 -9.46 -8.79
CA ASN A 410 14.69 -9.35 -9.88
C ASN A 410 14.58 -7.92 -10.42
N ARG A 411 14.52 -7.81 -11.75
CA ARG A 411 14.41 -6.55 -12.47
C ARG A 411 12.99 -6.31 -12.97
N TYR A 412 12.57 -5.05 -12.92
CA TYR A 412 11.34 -4.52 -13.47
C TYR A 412 11.66 -3.42 -14.48
N CYS A 413 10.99 -3.46 -15.63
CA CYS A 413 11.16 -2.52 -16.71
C CYS A 413 9.93 -1.62 -16.84
N ILE A 414 10.13 -0.30 -16.73
CA ILE A 414 9.14 0.73 -17.03
C ILE A 414 9.49 1.32 -18.39
N SER A 415 8.62 1.09 -19.37
CA SER A 415 8.84 1.52 -20.75
C SER A 415 8.42 2.97 -20.92
N ARG A 416 9.19 3.73 -21.70
CA ARG A 416 8.72 4.99 -22.25
C ARG A 416 7.80 4.68 -23.44
N PRO A 417 6.57 5.21 -23.53
CA PRO A 417 5.75 5.02 -24.73
C PRO A 417 6.50 5.53 -25.96
N GLU A 418 6.48 4.75 -27.03
CA GLU A 418 7.05 5.13 -28.32
C GLU A 418 6.37 6.42 -28.77
N LYS A 419 7.15 7.49 -28.98
CA LYS A 419 6.66 8.61 -29.79
C LYS A 419 6.34 8.03 -31.16
N GLU A 420 5.13 8.25 -31.68
CA GLU A 420 4.78 7.90 -33.06
C GLU A 420 5.91 8.35 -33.99
N VAL A 421 6.71 7.40 -34.46
CA VAL A 421 7.82 7.68 -35.36
C VAL A 421 7.18 8.05 -36.68
N ASN A 422 7.30 9.32 -37.07
CA ASN A 422 6.94 9.77 -38.41
C ASN A 422 7.64 8.83 -39.43
N PRO A 423 6.90 8.11 -40.28
CA PRO A 423 7.47 7.10 -41.19
C PRO A 423 8.39 7.68 -42.29
N PHE A 424 8.64 8.99 -42.27
CA PHE A 424 9.47 9.71 -43.25
C PHE A 424 10.86 10.10 -42.75
N GLN A 425 11.25 9.79 -41.50
CA GLN A 425 12.63 10.00 -41.03
C GLN A 425 13.35 8.65 -40.91
N GLY A 426 14.34 8.48 -41.80
CA GLY A 426 15.14 7.28 -41.95
C GLY A 426 15.76 6.77 -40.65
N SER A 427 15.93 5.45 -40.62
CA SER A 427 16.41 4.64 -39.50
C SER A 427 17.67 5.18 -38.83
N SER A 428 17.49 5.90 -37.72
CA SER A 428 18.39 5.76 -36.57
C SER A 428 17.63 4.95 -35.53
N LYS A 429 18.18 3.80 -35.14
CA LYS A 429 17.65 2.99 -34.02
C LYS A 429 17.78 3.83 -32.75
N GLN A 430 16.78 4.64 -32.44
CA GLN A 430 16.59 5.14 -31.08
C GLN A 430 16.15 3.95 -30.25
N THR A 431 17.10 3.31 -29.58
CA THR A 431 16.83 2.36 -28.51
C THR A 431 15.88 3.04 -27.53
N SER A 432 14.69 2.47 -27.33
CA SER A 432 13.75 2.89 -26.30
C SER A 432 14.44 2.79 -24.93
N THR A 433 14.89 3.93 -24.40
CA THR A 433 15.53 4.03 -23.09
C THR A 433 14.45 3.92 -22.00
N GLY A 434 14.02 2.70 -21.71
CA GLY A 434 13.18 2.40 -20.54
C GLY A 434 14.00 2.44 -19.24
N ILE A 435 13.32 2.54 -18.10
CA ILE A 435 13.92 2.40 -16.78
C ILE A 435 13.96 0.92 -16.42
N GLN A 436 15.11 0.43 -15.97
CA GLN A 436 15.26 -0.91 -15.40
C GLN A 436 15.70 -0.81 -13.94
N ALA A 437 14.87 -1.31 -13.03
CA ALA A 437 15.07 -1.16 -11.59
C ALA A 437 14.83 -2.48 -10.86
N SER A 438 15.29 -2.60 -9.61
CA SER A 438 14.96 -3.75 -8.76
C SER A 438 13.48 -3.68 -8.32
N LEU A 439 12.90 -4.79 -7.87
CA LEU A 439 11.53 -4.76 -7.31
C LEU A 439 11.44 -3.87 -6.05
N ILE A 440 12.53 -3.77 -5.29
CA ILE A 440 12.63 -2.85 -4.15
C ILE A 440 12.58 -1.39 -4.60
N ALA A 441 13.28 -1.06 -5.69
CA ALA A 441 13.36 0.31 -6.21
C ALA A 441 12.10 0.77 -6.93
N ILE A 442 11.11 -0.09 -7.16
CA ILE A 442 9.80 0.26 -7.73
C ILE A 442 8.64 -0.06 -6.79
N ASP A 443 8.91 -0.49 -5.56
CA ASP A 443 7.88 -0.73 -4.56
C ASP A 443 7.29 0.61 -4.06
N PRO A 444 5.95 0.78 -4.05
CA PRO A 444 5.30 2.02 -3.63
C PRO A 444 5.32 2.25 -2.11
N TYR A 445 5.74 1.29 -1.30
CA TYR A 445 5.64 1.34 0.17
C TYR A 445 7.02 1.22 0.84
N PRO A 446 7.88 2.25 0.71
CA PRO A 446 9.25 2.19 1.22
C PRO A 446 9.29 1.98 2.73
N HIS A 447 8.27 2.44 3.45
CA HIS A 447 8.15 2.26 4.89
C HIS A 447 7.96 0.79 5.31
N TYR A 448 7.35 -0.08 4.49
CA TYR A 448 7.28 -1.52 4.76
C TYR A 448 8.66 -2.19 4.61
N ILE A 449 9.43 -1.77 3.62
CA ILE A 449 10.79 -2.26 3.41
C ILE A 449 11.71 -1.76 4.54
N LEU A 450 11.58 -0.50 4.95
CA LEU A 450 12.30 0.05 6.11
C LEU A 450 11.98 -0.72 7.40
N ALA A 451 10.70 -1.02 7.66
CA ALA A 451 10.30 -1.81 8.81
C ALA A 451 10.86 -3.23 8.76
N SER A 452 10.83 -3.87 7.58
CA SER A 452 11.42 -5.19 7.34
C SER A 452 12.91 -5.20 7.65
N VAL A 453 13.67 -4.24 7.10
CA VAL A 453 15.11 -4.13 7.34
C VAL A 453 15.40 -3.91 8.83
N ARG A 454 14.64 -3.04 9.50
CA ARG A 454 14.82 -2.77 10.94
C ARG A 454 14.59 -4.03 11.79
N LEU A 455 13.48 -4.73 11.58
CA LEU A 455 13.14 -5.91 12.37
C LEU A 455 14.14 -7.05 12.12
N LEU A 456 14.59 -7.22 10.87
CA LEU A 456 15.65 -8.18 10.54
C LEU A 456 17.01 -7.80 11.15
N ASP A 457 17.41 -6.52 11.13
CA ASP A 457 18.67 -6.07 11.75
C ASP A 457 18.68 -6.37 13.25
N ILE A 458 17.55 -6.13 13.94
CA ILE A 458 17.37 -6.49 15.35
C ILE A 458 17.51 -8.01 15.55
N ALA A 459 16.81 -8.82 14.76
CA ALA A 459 16.85 -10.28 14.87
C ALA A 459 18.26 -10.85 14.59
N ILE A 460 18.94 -10.35 13.56
CA ILE A 460 20.31 -10.72 13.18
C ILE A 460 21.29 -10.31 14.29
N GLY A 461 21.16 -9.10 14.84
CA GLY A 461 21.96 -8.62 15.96
C GLY A 461 21.82 -9.52 17.20
N ARG A 462 20.59 -9.92 17.54
CA ARG A 462 20.33 -10.87 18.64
C ARG A 462 20.97 -12.23 18.42
N LYS A 463 20.85 -12.80 17.21
CA LYS A 463 21.51 -14.08 16.85
C LYS A 463 23.03 -13.97 16.93
N ARG A 464 23.61 -12.83 16.55
CA ARG A 464 25.05 -12.58 16.70
C ARG A 464 25.46 -12.54 18.17
N LEU A 465 24.71 -11.82 19.01
CA LEU A 465 24.98 -11.72 20.45
C LEU A 465 24.86 -13.05 21.19
N ARG A 466 23.96 -13.95 20.74
CA ARG A 466 23.83 -15.31 21.31
C ARG A 466 24.88 -16.31 20.82
N GLY A 467 25.68 -15.95 19.81
CA GLY A 467 26.65 -16.86 19.19
C GLY A 467 26.04 -17.82 18.16
N ASP A 468 24.75 -17.68 17.83
CA ASP A 468 24.05 -18.50 16.84
C ASP A 468 24.46 -18.18 15.39
N LEU A 469 25.21 -17.10 15.19
CA LEU A 469 25.58 -16.56 13.88
C LEU A 469 27.08 -16.25 13.80
N GLY A 470 27.76 -16.92 12.85
CA GLY A 470 29.17 -16.65 12.54
C GLY A 470 29.39 -15.27 11.89
N GLU A 471 30.60 -14.73 12.02
CA GLU A 471 30.95 -13.39 11.55
C GLU A 471 30.72 -13.21 10.04
N SER A 472 31.14 -14.18 9.22
CA SER A 472 30.95 -14.13 7.77
C SER A 472 29.47 -14.10 7.36
N ALA A 473 28.64 -14.87 8.05
CA ALA A 473 27.19 -14.86 7.83
C ALA A 473 26.57 -13.53 8.27
N TYR A 474 26.99 -12.99 9.42
CA TYR A 474 26.55 -11.68 9.91
C TYR A 474 26.85 -10.56 8.90
N VAL A 475 28.09 -10.48 8.42
CA VAL A 475 28.52 -9.48 7.42
C VAL A 475 27.70 -9.61 6.13
N ASN A 476 27.50 -10.83 5.64
CA ASN A 476 26.73 -11.07 4.42
C ASN A 476 25.25 -10.67 4.57
N LEU A 477 24.60 -11.06 5.67
CA LEU A 477 23.19 -10.71 5.91
C LEU A 477 23.02 -9.19 5.99
N ARG A 478 23.91 -8.49 6.70
CA ARG A 478 23.85 -7.02 6.80
C ARG A 478 24.20 -6.31 5.50
N ALA A 479 25.09 -6.86 4.68
CA ALA A 479 25.37 -6.33 3.34
C ALA A 479 24.11 -6.36 2.45
N THR A 480 23.32 -7.43 2.51
CA THR A 480 22.03 -7.51 1.81
C THR A 480 21.06 -6.45 2.33
N LEU A 481 20.89 -6.31 3.65
CA LEU A 481 20.02 -5.28 4.24
C LEU A 481 20.44 -3.86 3.85
N ASN A 482 21.75 -3.57 3.83
CA ASN A 482 22.28 -2.29 3.37
C ASN A 482 21.98 -2.05 1.88
N SER A 483 22.13 -3.08 1.04
CA SER A 483 21.80 -3.01 -0.39
C SER A 483 20.32 -2.70 -0.60
N THR A 484 19.43 -3.30 0.22
CA THR A 484 18.00 -2.95 0.23
C THR A 484 17.77 -1.48 0.54
N LEU A 485 18.42 -0.91 1.58
CA LEU A 485 18.29 0.51 1.93
C LEU A 485 18.80 1.47 0.84
N GLN A 486 19.79 1.05 0.05
CA GLN A 486 20.32 1.83 -1.06
C GLN A 486 19.36 1.93 -2.26
N GLN A 487 18.45 0.96 -2.39
CA GLN A 487 17.46 0.92 -3.49
C GLN A 487 16.19 1.70 -3.18
N LEU A 488 16.01 2.20 -1.95
CA LEU A 488 14.85 3.02 -1.57
C LEU A 488 14.96 4.47 -2.08
N PRO A 489 13.87 5.27 -2.05
CA PRO A 489 13.90 6.70 -2.38
C PRO A 489 14.91 7.50 -1.54
N GLN A 490 16.08 7.82 -2.10
CA GLN A 490 17.18 8.41 -1.32
C GLN A 490 16.91 9.85 -0.87
N GLY A 491 15.95 10.54 -1.48
CA GLY A 491 15.49 11.87 -1.08
C GLY A 491 14.52 11.89 0.11
N SER A 492 14.15 10.73 0.66
CA SER A 492 13.26 10.60 1.82
C SER A 492 14.01 10.80 3.13
N MET A 493 13.43 11.61 4.02
CA MET A 493 13.92 11.81 5.38
C MET A 493 13.88 10.52 6.20
N GLU A 494 12.83 9.71 6.05
CA GLU A 494 12.68 8.42 6.75
C GLU A 494 13.78 7.43 6.34
N VAL A 495 14.10 7.36 5.04
CA VAL A 495 15.18 6.53 4.52
C VAL A 495 16.54 7.01 5.03
N ALA A 496 16.79 8.32 5.03
CA ALA A 496 18.04 8.89 5.56
C ALA A 496 18.23 8.57 7.05
N LEU A 497 17.17 8.72 7.86
CA LEU A 497 17.20 8.39 9.28
C LEU A 497 17.44 6.89 9.51
N ALA A 498 16.78 6.02 8.73
CA ALA A 498 16.96 4.58 8.83
C ALA A 498 18.40 4.15 8.49
N LYS A 499 18.99 4.69 7.42
CA LYS A 499 20.39 4.44 7.06
C LYS A 499 21.36 4.87 8.15
N LYS A 500 21.14 6.06 8.75
CA LYS A 500 21.96 6.55 9.86
C LYS A 500 21.88 5.60 11.07
N LYS A 501 20.68 5.15 11.46
CA LYS A 501 20.49 4.19 12.55
C LYS A 501 21.14 2.84 12.26
N PHE A 502 21.00 2.35 11.03
CA PHE A 502 21.61 1.09 10.59
C PHE A 502 23.14 1.16 10.60
N GLN A 503 23.73 2.30 10.24
CA GLN A 503 25.18 2.51 10.34
C GLN A 503 25.66 2.59 11.79
N GLN A 504 24.88 3.23 12.67
CA GLN A 504 25.20 3.30 14.10
C GLN A 504 25.20 1.91 14.76
N SER A 505 24.22 1.05 14.46
CA SER A 505 24.20 -0.32 14.98
C SER A 505 25.45 -1.11 14.56
N THR A 506 26.02 -0.85 13.38
CA THR A 506 27.30 -1.44 12.95
C THR A 506 28.48 -1.05 13.82
N LEU A 507 28.55 0.22 14.23
CA LEU A 507 29.64 0.73 15.05
C LEU A 507 29.56 0.17 16.47
N ASP A 508 28.36 0.11 17.05
CA ASP A 508 28.14 -0.40 18.39
C ASP A 508 28.44 -1.91 18.50
N HIS A 509 28.15 -2.69 17.45
CA HIS A 509 28.50 -4.11 17.40
C HIS A 509 29.98 -4.36 17.08
N GLY A 510 30.64 -3.46 16.33
CA GLY A 510 32.07 -3.56 16.04
C GLY A 510 32.96 -3.26 17.24
N LEU A 511 32.53 -2.37 18.15
CA LEU A 511 33.27 -2.04 19.38
C LEU A 511 33.15 -3.12 20.46
N ASN A 512 32.01 -3.80 20.54
CA ASN A 512 31.79 -4.90 21.51
C ASN A 512 32.46 -6.24 21.10
N GLY A 513 33.05 -6.32 19.91
CA GLY A 513 33.72 -7.52 19.39
C GLY A 513 35.26 -7.50 19.50
N VAL A 514 35.84 -6.47 20.12
CA VAL A 514 37.31 -6.33 20.26
C VAL A 514 37.85 -6.79 21.62
N ASP A 515 36.97 -7.03 22.60
CA ASP A 515 37.34 -7.49 23.96
C ASP A 515 36.75 -8.89 24.29
N SER A 516 36.93 -9.88 23.42
CA SER A 516 36.63 -11.30 23.73
C SER A 516 37.80 -12.22 23.39
#